data_AF-A0A6M8J3X6-F1
#
_entry.id   AF-A0A6M8J3X6-F1
#
_cell.length_a   1.000
_cell.length_b   1.000
_cell.length_c   1.000
_cell.angle_alpha   90.00
_cell.angle_beta   90.00
_cell.angle_gamma   90.00
#
_symmetry.space_group_name_H-M   'P 1'
#
loop_
_entity.id
_entity.type
_entity.pdbx_description
1 polymer ?
#
loop_
_entity_poly.entity_id
_entity_poly.type
_entity_poly.pdbx_seq_one_letter_code
_entity_poly.pdbx_strand_id
1 'polypeptide(L)'
;MDLQQLEERSREMRASILRSVAAAGSGHPGGSLSCIDVLCALYFGGVLHHDPANPDDPARDRFVMSKGHAAPALYAALAHSGYFPVDELLTLRKLGTRLQGHPDCQLLPGVEVSTGSLGQGLSIAAGMAAGLRLDGSDATVFTLMGDGECQEGQVWEAAMFAAHQGLDNLVAVIDRNELQIDGFTADVCDPGDLAQKLASFGWAVSEVDGHDIAAVLDALTRAKAARAGRPSAIVAHTVKGKGVSFMENQAGWHGKAPNAEQLACALNELGFDDSMEA
;
A
#
# COMPACT_ATOMS: atom_id res chain seq x y z
N MET A 1 11.72 -8.34 12.01
CA MET A 1 12.75 -7.31 12.15
C MET A 1 12.46 -6.54 13.43
N ASP A 2 13.48 -5.97 14.10
CA ASP A 2 13.24 -4.98 15.15
C ASP A 2 12.84 -3.61 14.54
N LEU A 3 12.47 -2.64 15.38
CA LEU A 3 11.96 -1.35 14.90
C LEU A 3 13.00 -0.58 14.07
N GLN A 4 14.28 -0.57 14.49
CA GLN A 4 15.34 0.12 13.75
C GLN A 4 15.55 -0.51 12.37
N GLN A 5 15.56 -1.85 12.30
CA GLN A 5 15.63 -2.57 11.03
C GLN A 5 14.44 -2.29 10.12
N LEU A 6 13.23 -2.08 10.67
CA LEU A 6 12.05 -1.69 9.89
C LEU A 6 12.17 -0.27 9.34
N GLU A 7 12.67 0.68 10.14
CA GLU A 7 12.93 2.06 9.69
C GLU A 7 13.96 2.09 8.55
N GLU A 8 15.05 1.33 8.71
CA GLU A 8 16.07 1.17 7.66
C GLU A 8 15.49 0.52 6.41
N ARG A 9 14.71 -0.56 6.54
CA ARG A 9 14.05 -1.23 5.42
C ARG A 9 13.08 -0.30 4.69
N SER A 10 12.30 0.49 5.43
CA SER A 10 11.38 1.46 4.84
C SER A 10 12.14 2.53 4.04
N ARG A 11 13.26 3.02 4.55
CA ARG A 11 14.15 3.98 3.87
C ARG A 11 14.75 3.39 2.59
N GLU A 12 15.22 2.15 2.62
CA GLU A 12 15.71 1.43 1.43
C GLU A 12 14.63 1.28 0.37
N MET A 13 13.42 0.89 0.77
CA MET A 13 12.31 0.76 -0.18
C MET A 13 11.93 2.10 -0.82
N ARG A 14 11.99 3.22 -0.09
CA ARG A 14 11.83 4.57 -0.67
C ARG A 14 12.86 4.85 -1.76
N ALA A 15 14.13 4.53 -1.51
CA ALA A 15 15.18 4.68 -2.50
C ALA A 15 14.94 3.80 -3.74
N SER A 16 14.55 2.54 -3.54
CA SER A 16 14.17 1.63 -4.63
C SER A 16 13.00 2.17 -5.47
N ILE A 17 11.97 2.73 -4.83
CA ILE A 17 10.84 3.38 -5.53
C ILE A 17 11.33 4.53 -6.41
N LEU A 18 12.14 5.44 -5.86
CA LEU A 18 12.64 6.61 -6.57
C LEU A 18 13.49 6.21 -7.78
N ARG A 19 14.43 5.26 -7.62
CA ARG A 19 15.26 4.74 -8.71
C ARG A 19 14.41 4.10 -9.80
N SER A 20 13.42 3.29 -9.43
CA SER A 20 12.54 2.59 -10.37
C SER A 20 11.69 3.56 -11.20
N VAL A 21 11.08 4.54 -10.54
CA VAL A 21 10.24 5.55 -11.21
C VAL A 21 11.09 6.45 -12.13
N ALA A 22 12.30 6.82 -11.70
CA ALA A 22 13.24 7.58 -12.52
C ALA A 22 13.71 6.78 -13.75
N ALA A 23 14.12 5.52 -13.58
CA ALA A 23 14.55 4.64 -14.66
C ALA A 23 13.41 4.36 -15.67
N ALA A 24 12.17 4.25 -15.18
CA ALA A 24 10.99 4.14 -16.02
C ALA A 24 10.70 5.43 -16.82
N GLY A 25 11.07 6.60 -16.30
CA GLY A 25 10.62 7.91 -16.80
C GLY A 25 9.12 8.13 -16.61
N SER A 26 8.47 7.31 -15.78
CA SER A 26 7.02 7.25 -15.58
C SER A 26 6.68 6.54 -14.28
N GLY A 27 5.67 7.01 -13.54
CA GLY A 27 5.21 6.35 -12.31
C GLY A 27 4.62 7.32 -11.30
N HIS A 28 4.26 6.81 -10.12
CA HIS A 28 3.55 7.57 -9.08
C HIS A 28 4.34 7.60 -7.77
N PRO A 29 5.39 8.44 -7.66
CA PRO A 29 6.25 8.43 -6.48
C PRO A 29 5.52 8.95 -5.24
N GLY A 30 4.74 10.04 -5.33
CA GLY A 30 4.11 10.65 -4.15
C GLY A 30 3.22 9.70 -3.36
N GLY A 31 2.32 8.99 -4.05
CA GLY A 31 1.44 8.00 -3.42
C GLY A 31 2.11 6.67 -3.09
N SER A 32 3.31 6.40 -3.62
CA SER A 32 4.10 5.21 -3.27
C SER A 32 4.92 5.45 -1.99
N LEU A 33 5.48 6.65 -1.84
CA LEU A 33 6.27 7.04 -0.67
C LEU A 33 5.40 7.23 0.59
N SER A 34 4.13 7.63 0.45
CA SER A 34 3.23 7.83 1.59
C SER A 34 2.89 6.55 2.33
N CYS A 35 2.71 5.44 1.63
CA CYS A 35 2.25 4.18 2.23
C CYS A 35 3.36 3.19 2.55
N ILE A 36 4.62 3.54 2.32
CA ILE A 36 5.71 2.56 2.39
C ILE A 36 6.00 2.07 3.81
N ASP A 37 5.76 2.90 4.84
CA ASP A 37 5.87 2.51 6.25
C ASP A 37 4.80 1.46 6.61
N VAL A 38 3.57 1.61 6.07
CA VAL A 38 2.49 0.62 6.21
C VAL A 38 2.87 -0.71 5.58
N LEU A 39 3.37 -0.69 4.34
CA LEU A 39 3.84 -1.92 3.70
C LEU A 39 5.04 -2.52 4.43
N CYS A 40 5.94 -1.69 4.96
CA CYS A 40 7.09 -2.17 5.72
C CYS A 40 6.65 -2.92 6.99
N ALA A 41 5.75 -2.31 7.78
CA ALA A 41 5.19 -2.93 8.97
C ALA A 41 4.44 -4.24 8.62
N LEU A 42 3.68 -4.24 7.52
CA LEU A 42 2.90 -5.39 7.08
C LEU A 42 3.79 -6.57 6.65
N TYR A 43 4.73 -6.35 5.72
CA TYR A 43 5.55 -7.41 5.12
C TYR A 43 6.74 -7.86 6.00
N PHE A 44 7.32 -6.96 6.79
CA PHE A 44 8.56 -7.22 7.53
C PHE A 44 8.40 -7.21 9.06
N GLY A 45 7.25 -6.71 9.56
CA GLY A 45 6.91 -6.68 10.98
C GLY A 45 6.31 -7.98 11.53
N GLY A 46 6.13 -9.00 10.68
CA GLY A 46 5.54 -10.29 11.08
C GLY A 46 4.01 -10.29 11.15
N VAL A 47 3.35 -9.26 10.60
CA VAL A 47 1.88 -9.19 10.53
C VAL A 47 1.36 -10.09 9.42
N LEU A 48 1.88 -9.93 8.21
CA LEU A 48 1.47 -10.71 7.04
C LEU A 48 2.13 -12.09 7.10
N HIS A 49 1.34 -13.15 7.06
CA HIS A 49 1.83 -14.49 6.78
C HIS A 49 2.03 -14.61 5.27
N HIS A 50 3.27 -14.61 4.80
CA HIS A 50 3.63 -14.74 3.38
C HIS A 50 4.96 -15.50 3.23
N ASP A 51 5.15 -16.15 2.09
CA ASP A 51 6.39 -16.84 1.75
C ASP A 51 6.73 -16.60 0.26
N PRO A 52 7.82 -15.89 -0.06
CA PRO A 52 8.26 -15.70 -1.45
C PRO A 52 8.67 -17.00 -2.15
N ALA A 53 9.09 -18.03 -1.40
CA ALA A 53 9.45 -19.33 -1.96
C ALA A 53 8.21 -20.19 -2.26
N ASN A 54 7.07 -19.87 -1.65
CA ASN A 54 5.79 -20.53 -1.85
C ASN A 54 4.64 -19.52 -2.02
N PRO A 55 4.63 -18.74 -3.12
CA PRO A 55 3.66 -17.66 -3.32
C PRO A 55 2.21 -18.16 -3.47
N ASP A 56 2.01 -19.45 -3.69
CA ASP A 56 0.68 -20.07 -3.89
C ASP A 56 0.18 -20.80 -2.64
N ASP A 57 0.81 -20.61 -1.48
CA ASP A 57 0.36 -21.21 -0.22
C ASP A 57 -1.14 -20.91 0.03
N PRO A 58 -2.00 -21.94 0.19
CA PRO A 58 -3.41 -21.70 0.51
C PRO A 58 -3.61 -21.08 1.92
N ALA A 59 -2.66 -21.23 2.84
CA ALA A 59 -2.75 -20.76 4.22
C ALA A 59 -2.14 -19.36 4.46
N ARG A 60 -1.47 -18.76 3.48
CA ARG A 60 -0.90 -17.42 3.62
C ARG A 60 -1.99 -16.34 3.62
N ASP A 61 -1.71 -15.22 4.26
CA ASP A 61 -2.55 -14.03 4.16
C ASP A 61 -2.54 -13.46 2.72
N ARG A 62 -3.56 -12.68 2.39
CA ARG A 62 -3.69 -12.01 1.08
C ARG A 62 -3.49 -10.51 1.25
N PHE A 63 -2.81 -9.86 0.29
CA PHE A 63 -2.69 -8.40 0.26
C PHE A 63 -3.17 -7.84 -1.08
N VAL A 64 -4.06 -6.85 -1.04
CA VAL A 64 -4.60 -6.15 -2.20
C VAL A 64 -4.14 -4.70 -2.20
N MET A 65 -3.40 -4.29 -3.23
CA MET A 65 -3.08 -2.87 -3.47
C MET A 65 -4.23 -2.22 -4.25
N SER A 66 -5.28 -1.78 -3.56
CA SER A 66 -6.47 -1.16 -4.17
C SER A 66 -6.13 0.15 -4.90
N LYS A 67 -5.29 0.99 -4.27
CA LYS A 67 -4.68 2.17 -4.89
C LYS A 67 -3.56 1.79 -5.89
N GLY A 68 -3.92 1.02 -6.91
CA GLY A 68 -3.00 0.32 -7.82
C GLY A 68 -1.96 1.21 -8.51
N HIS A 69 -2.19 2.52 -8.63
CA HIS A 69 -1.19 3.45 -9.17
C HIS A 69 0.10 3.49 -8.33
N ALA A 70 0.02 3.18 -7.03
CA ALA A 70 1.15 3.00 -6.11
C ALA A 70 1.83 1.62 -6.24
N ALA A 71 1.73 0.99 -7.41
CA ALA A 71 2.43 -0.25 -7.75
C ALA A 71 3.93 -0.25 -7.38
N PRO A 72 4.70 0.86 -7.56
CA PRO A 72 6.10 0.88 -7.15
C PRO A 72 6.32 0.53 -5.67
N ALA A 73 5.40 0.93 -4.77
CA ALA A 73 5.49 0.58 -3.35
C ALA A 73 5.28 -0.91 -3.09
N LEU A 74 4.26 -1.51 -3.74
CA LEU A 74 4.03 -2.96 -3.67
C LEU A 74 5.23 -3.74 -4.22
N TYR A 75 5.74 -3.32 -5.37
CA TYR A 75 6.88 -4.00 -6.00
C TYR A 75 8.14 -3.90 -5.14
N ALA A 76 8.41 -2.75 -4.52
CA ALA A 76 9.50 -2.62 -3.56
C ALA A 76 9.33 -3.59 -2.38
N ALA A 77 8.14 -3.66 -1.78
CA ALA A 77 7.87 -4.60 -0.68
C ALA A 77 8.09 -6.06 -1.10
N LEU A 78 7.59 -6.47 -2.27
CA LEU A 78 7.77 -7.83 -2.80
C LEU A 78 9.23 -8.16 -3.12
N ALA A 79 9.95 -7.25 -3.78
CA ALA A 79 11.36 -7.44 -4.12
C ALA A 79 12.23 -7.58 -2.88
N HIS A 80 12.07 -6.66 -1.91
CA HIS A 80 12.81 -6.71 -0.65
C HIS A 80 12.40 -7.87 0.25
N SER A 81 11.20 -8.43 0.04
CA SER A 81 10.76 -9.68 0.69
C SER A 81 11.32 -10.94 0.03
N GLY A 82 11.89 -10.84 -1.18
CA GLY A 82 12.52 -11.96 -1.89
C GLY A 82 11.66 -12.62 -2.97
N TYR A 83 10.51 -12.06 -3.34
CA TYR A 83 9.68 -12.59 -4.44
C TYR A 83 10.39 -12.49 -5.79
N PHE A 84 11.30 -11.51 -5.92
CA PHE A 84 12.16 -11.32 -7.09
C PHE A 84 13.37 -10.43 -6.75
N PRO A 85 14.43 -10.41 -7.58
CA PRO A 85 15.62 -9.59 -7.33
C PRO A 85 15.31 -8.09 -7.31
N VAL A 86 15.93 -7.35 -6.38
CA VAL A 86 15.75 -5.88 -6.24
C VAL A 86 16.09 -5.13 -7.52
N ASP A 87 17.13 -5.54 -8.25
CA ASP A 87 17.55 -4.87 -9.50
C ASP A 87 16.49 -4.93 -10.61
N GLU A 88 15.59 -5.93 -10.56
CA GLU A 88 14.49 -6.02 -11.53
C GLU A 88 13.52 -4.85 -11.41
N LEU A 89 13.47 -4.16 -10.27
CA LEU A 89 12.65 -2.95 -10.07
C LEU A 89 12.95 -1.85 -11.11
N LEU A 90 14.18 -1.78 -11.62
CA LEU A 90 14.58 -0.84 -12.68
C LEU A 90 13.88 -1.11 -14.03
N THR A 91 13.24 -2.27 -14.16
CA THR A 91 12.46 -2.67 -15.35
C THR A 91 11.01 -2.21 -15.30
N LEU A 92 10.59 -1.50 -14.24
CA LEU A 92 9.25 -0.93 -14.09
C LEU A 92 8.75 -0.26 -15.38
N ARG A 93 7.53 -0.61 -15.80
CA ARG A 93 6.83 -0.08 -16.98
C ARG A 93 7.54 -0.30 -18.31
N LYS A 94 8.61 -1.10 -18.36
CA LYS A 94 9.24 -1.48 -19.64
C LYS A 94 8.46 -2.62 -20.30
N LEU A 95 8.43 -2.58 -21.63
CA LEU A 95 7.73 -3.58 -22.44
C LEU A 95 8.27 -4.99 -22.17
N GLY A 96 7.36 -5.95 -22.00
CA GLY A 96 7.71 -7.37 -21.81
C GLY A 96 8.14 -7.77 -20.40
N THR A 97 8.09 -6.84 -19.43
CA THR A 97 8.42 -7.12 -18.03
C THR A 97 7.18 -7.49 -17.24
N ARG A 98 7.33 -8.12 -16.08
CA ARG A 98 6.22 -8.38 -15.15
C ARG A 98 5.86 -7.19 -14.26
N LEU A 99 6.69 -6.15 -14.23
CA LEU A 99 6.50 -4.95 -13.41
C LEU A 99 5.70 -3.89 -14.19
N GLN A 100 4.39 -4.14 -14.28
CA GLN A 100 3.44 -3.30 -15.03
C GLN A 100 3.20 -1.94 -14.36
N GLY A 101 2.54 -1.02 -15.07
CA GLY A 101 2.24 0.32 -14.54
C GLY A 101 1.23 0.34 -13.39
N HIS A 102 0.42 -0.71 -13.32
CA HIS A 102 -0.46 -1.10 -12.23
C HIS A 102 -0.28 -2.62 -11.99
N PRO A 103 -0.56 -3.16 -10.79
CA PRO A 103 -0.37 -4.58 -10.51
C PRO A 103 -1.11 -5.48 -11.51
N ASP A 104 -0.46 -6.58 -11.92
CA ASP A 104 -1.04 -7.62 -12.77
C ASP A 104 -0.77 -9.00 -12.15
N CYS A 105 -1.83 -9.66 -11.68
CA CYS A 105 -1.72 -10.95 -11.01
C CYS A 105 -1.37 -12.11 -11.94
N GLN A 106 -1.49 -11.93 -13.27
CA GLN A 106 -1.08 -12.97 -14.22
C GLN A 106 0.44 -12.96 -14.48
N LEU A 107 1.12 -11.87 -14.13
CA LEU A 107 2.53 -11.67 -14.47
C LEU A 107 3.47 -11.74 -13.28
N LEU A 108 3.04 -11.30 -12.08
CA LEU A 108 3.91 -11.19 -10.91
C LEU A 108 3.39 -12.02 -9.72
N PRO A 109 4.07 -13.13 -9.36
CA PRO A 109 3.78 -13.85 -8.13
C PRO A 109 3.86 -12.93 -6.91
N GLY A 110 2.91 -13.08 -5.98
CA GLY A 110 2.73 -12.18 -4.84
C GLY A 110 1.78 -11.00 -5.09
N VAL A 111 1.31 -10.81 -6.33
CA VAL A 111 0.18 -9.92 -6.65
C VAL A 111 -1.09 -10.75 -6.73
N GLU A 112 -2.02 -10.55 -5.79
CA GLU A 112 -3.27 -11.33 -5.74
C GLU A 112 -4.22 -11.03 -6.89
N VAL A 113 -4.35 -9.74 -7.24
CA VAL A 113 -5.28 -9.26 -8.26
C VAL A 113 -4.72 -8.08 -9.04
N SER A 114 -5.14 -8.00 -10.30
CA SER A 114 -4.86 -6.84 -11.12
C SER A 114 -5.73 -5.66 -10.66
N THR A 115 -5.10 -4.56 -10.29
CA THR A 115 -5.77 -3.32 -9.84
C THR A 115 -5.38 -2.14 -10.71
N GLY A 116 -5.95 -0.97 -10.47
CA GLY A 116 -5.66 0.26 -11.22
C GLY A 116 -6.89 1.12 -11.42
N SER A 117 -8.02 0.47 -11.68
CA SER A 117 -9.33 1.12 -11.53
C SER A 117 -9.62 1.26 -10.03
N LEU A 118 -9.68 2.50 -9.55
CA LEU A 118 -9.94 2.80 -8.14
C LEU A 118 -11.29 2.23 -7.70
N GLY A 119 -11.40 1.89 -6.41
CA GLY A 119 -12.63 1.38 -5.79
C GLY A 119 -12.82 -0.14 -5.90
N GLN A 120 -12.17 -0.81 -6.86
CA GLN A 120 -12.37 -2.25 -7.08
C GLN A 120 -11.72 -3.13 -6.02
N GLY A 121 -10.56 -2.72 -5.48
CA GLY A 121 -9.75 -3.58 -4.63
C GLY A 121 -10.43 -3.96 -3.30
N LEU A 122 -11.21 -3.05 -2.69
CA LEU A 122 -11.98 -3.39 -1.49
C LEU A 122 -13.08 -4.43 -1.78
N SER A 123 -13.80 -4.32 -2.90
CA SER A 123 -14.81 -5.31 -3.29
C SER A 123 -14.20 -6.69 -3.48
N ILE A 124 -13.04 -6.75 -4.16
CA ILE A 124 -12.30 -7.98 -4.39
C ILE A 124 -11.81 -8.57 -3.06
N ALA A 125 -11.22 -7.74 -2.20
CA ALA A 125 -10.72 -8.15 -0.89
C ALA A 125 -11.84 -8.73 -0.01
N ALA A 126 -13.04 -8.12 -0.03
CA ALA A 126 -14.21 -8.66 0.65
C ALA A 126 -14.65 -10.02 0.08
N GLY A 127 -14.59 -10.20 -1.25
CA GLY A 127 -14.83 -11.49 -1.89
C GLY A 127 -13.82 -12.57 -1.46
N MET A 128 -12.53 -12.24 -1.44
CA MET A 128 -11.48 -13.14 -0.94
C MET A 128 -11.71 -13.53 0.52
N ALA A 129 -12.02 -12.55 1.38
CA ALA A 129 -12.25 -12.78 2.81
C ALA A 129 -13.46 -13.69 3.04
N ALA A 130 -14.56 -13.47 2.29
CA ALA A 130 -15.74 -14.34 2.32
C ALA A 130 -15.42 -15.77 1.86
N GLY A 131 -14.65 -15.93 0.77
CA GLY A 131 -14.21 -17.24 0.28
C GLY A 131 -13.36 -18.00 1.28
N LEU A 132 -12.31 -17.36 1.82
CA LEU A 132 -11.44 -17.95 2.84
C LEU A 132 -12.23 -18.41 4.08
N ARG A 133 -13.22 -17.63 4.51
CA ARG A 133 -14.07 -18.00 5.64
C ARG A 133 -14.95 -19.21 5.32
N LEU A 134 -15.50 -19.30 4.10
CA LEU A 134 -16.27 -20.46 3.66
C LEU A 134 -15.41 -21.74 3.63
N ASP A 135 -14.13 -21.60 3.29
CA ASP A 135 -13.15 -22.69 3.29
C ASP A 135 -12.62 -23.04 4.69
N GLY A 136 -13.04 -22.32 5.74
CA GLY A 136 -12.57 -22.52 7.11
C GLY A 136 -11.11 -22.10 7.33
N SER A 137 -10.58 -21.20 6.50
CA SER A 137 -9.21 -20.68 6.60
C SER A 137 -9.11 -19.59 7.67
N ASP A 138 -8.01 -19.60 8.43
CA ASP A 138 -7.65 -18.57 9.40
C ASP A 138 -6.96 -17.34 8.76
N ALA A 139 -6.70 -17.39 7.45
CA ALA A 139 -6.00 -16.35 6.71
C ALA A 139 -6.75 -15.01 6.72
N THR A 140 -5.99 -13.93 6.74
CA THR A 140 -6.47 -12.54 6.72
C THR A 140 -6.28 -11.95 5.33
N VAL A 141 -7.23 -11.14 4.90
CA VAL A 141 -7.10 -10.30 3.71
C VAL A 141 -6.84 -8.88 4.15
N PHE A 142 -5.73 -8.32 3.71
CA PHE A 142 -5.37 -6.92 3.86
C PHE A 142 -5.63 -6.18 2.54
N THR A 143 -6.14 -4.97 2.62
CA THR A 143 -6.24 -4.08 1.47
C THR A 143 -5.77 -2.68 1.82
N LEU A 144 -4.99 -2.07 0.94
CA LEU A 144 -4.51 -0.69 1.08
C LEU A 144 -5.18 0.19 0.02
N MET A 145 -5.83 1.25 0.47
CA MET A 145 -6.61 2.17 -0.35
C MET A 145 -6.13 3.61 -0.20
N GLY A 146 -6.46 4.45 -1.18
CA GLY A 146 -6.28 5.90 -1.06
C GLY A 146 -7.52 6.60 -0.48
N ASP A 147 -7.33 7.73 0.17
CA ASP A 147 -8.44 8.60 0.59
C ASP A 147 -9.24 9.20 -0.59
N GLY A 148 -8.58 9.56 -1.69
CA GLY A 148 -9.25 9.94 -2.94
C GLY A 148 -9.99 8.77 -3.60
N GLU A 149 -9.49 7.54 -3.43
CA GLU A 149 -10.20 6.33 -3.88
C GLU A 149 -11.50 6.10 -3.12
N CYS A 150 -11.59 6.50 -1.85
CA CYS A 150 -12.82 6.41 -1.05
C CYS A 150 -13.97 7.30 -1.55
N GLN A 151 -13.76 8.10 -2.59
CA GLN A 151 -14.83 8.82 -3.28
C GLN A 151 -15.65 7.91 -4.20
N GLU A 152 -15.09 6.77 -4.62
CA GLU A 152 -15.80 5.80 -5.46
C GLU A 152 -16.95 5.15 -4.69
N GLY A 153 -18.15 5.16 -5.28
CA GLY A 153 -19.35 4.56 -4.67
C GLY A 153 -19.16 3.07 -4.34
N GLN A 154 -18.39 2.37 -5.18
CA GLN A 154 -18.08 0.95 -5.03
C GLN A 154 -17.40 0.63 -3.69
N VAL A 155 -16.59 1.55 -3.12
CA VAL A 155 -15.98 1.37 -1.80
C VAL A 155 -17.05 1.20 -0.73
N TRP A 156 -18.09 2.02 -0.77
CA TRP A 156 -19.15 2.02 0.23
C TRP A 156 -20.10 0.83 0.07
N GLU A 157 -20.35 0.37 -1.16
CA GLU A 157 -21.05 -0.89 -1.41
C GLU A 157 -20.29 -2.08 -0.79
N ALA A 158 -18.97 -2.14 -0.99
CA ALA A 158 -18.11 -3.17 -0.42
C ALA A 158 -18.03 -3.09 1.11
N ALA A 159 -17.93 -1.87 1.68
CA ALA A 159 -17.93 -1.65 3.12
C ALA A 159 -19.22 -2.16 3.77
N MET A 160 -20.38 -1.91 3.14
CA MET A 160 -21.69 -2.39 3.60
C MET A 160 -21.76 -3.92 3.57
N PHE A 161 -21.32 -4.51 2.45
CA PHE A 161 -21.30 -5.96 2.30
C PHE A 161 -20.41 -6.64 3.33
N ALA A 162 -19.18 -6.16 3.52
CA ALA A 162 -18.22 -6.76 4.44
C ALA A 162 -18.71 -6.74 5.90
N ALA A 163 -19.34 -5.66 6.33
CA ALA A 163 -19.93 -5.56 7.66
C ALA A 163 -21.17 -6.45 7.81
N HIS A 164 -22.07 -6.46 6.81
CA HIS A 164 -23.24 -7.35 6.83
C HIS A 164 -22.83 -8.83 6.91
N GLN A 165 -21.76 -9.20 6.20
CA GLN A 165 -21.22 -10.54 6.25
C GLN A 165 -20.39 -10.81 7.50
N GLY A 166 -20.04 -9.81 8.31
CA GLY A 166 -19.18 -9.98 9.48
C GLY A 166 -17.78 -10.51 9.13
N LEU A 167 -17.16 -9.98 8.07
CA LEU A 167 -15.84 -10.41 7.58
C LEU A 167 -14.71 -9.92 8.49
N ASP A 168 -14.56 -10.53 9.67
CA ASP A 168 -13.51 -10.21 10.64
C ASP A 168 -12.10 -10.70 10.28
N ASN A 169 -11.98 -11.36 9.14
CA ASN A 169 -10.74 -11.65 8.46
C ASN A 169 -10.38 -10.62 7.37
N LEU A 170 -11.09 -9.49 7.28
CA LEU A 170 -10.75 -8.37 6.39
C LEU A 170 -10.22 -7.18 7.20
N VAL A 171 -9.04 -6.68 6.80
CA VAL A 171 -8.41 -5.47 7.34
C VAL A 171 -8.15 -4.49 6.21
N ALA A 172 -8.80 -3.33 6.23
CA ALA A 172 -8.55 -2.24 5.30
C ALA A 172 -7.63 -1.18 5.92
N VAL A 173 -6.68 -0.67 5.16
CA VAL A 173 -5.86 0.48 5.53
C VAL A 173 -6.11 1.60 4.53
N ILE A 174 -6.37 2.81 5.03
CA ILE A 174 -6.56 4.00 4.22
C ILE A 174 -5.30 4.85 4.37
N ASP A 175 -4.60 5.08 3.26
CA ASP A 175 -3.54 6.07 3.15
C ASP A 175 -4.18 7.46 3.04
N ARG A 176 -4.34 8.14 4.18
CA ARG A 176 -4.95 9.46 4.32
C ARG A 176 -3.86 10.53 4.23
N ASN A 177 -3.47 10.85 3.00
CA ASN A 177 -2.47 11.88 2.69
C ASN A 177 -3.07 13.21 2.20
N GLU A 178 -4.40 13.29 2.14
CA GLU A 178 -5.21 14.48 1.84
C GLU A 178 -5.03 15.05 0.43
N LEU A 179 -4.39 14.33 -0.48
CA LEU A 179 -4.07 14.79 -1.82
C LEU A 179 -4.48 13.78 -2.90
N GLN A 180 -5.16 14.25 -3.94
CA GLN A 180 -5.44 13.51 -5.17
C GLN A 180 -4.69 14.10 -6.38
N ILE A 181 -5.15 13.85 -7.61
CA ILE A 181 -4.51 14.36 -8.84
C ILE A 181 -4.57 15.89 -8.87
N ASP A 182 -5.77 16.45 -8.69
CA ASP A 182 -6.05 17.87 -8.93
C ASP A 182 -5.86 18.77 -7.69
N GLY A 183 -5.29 18.25 -6.61
CA GLY A 183 -5.03 19.02 -5.39
C GLY A 183 -5.48 18.32 -4.11
N PHE A 184 -5.81 19.10 -3.09
CA PHE A 184 -6.32 18.59 -1.82
C PHE A 184 -7.69 17.94 -2.01
N THR A 185 -7.90 16.81 -1.35
CA THR A 185 -9.19 16.09 -1.41
C THR A 185 -10.33 16.99 -0.94
N ALA A 186 -10.09 17.82 0.08
CA ALA A 186 -11.05 18.81 0.59
C ALA A 186 -11.51 19.84 -0.47
N ASP A 187 -10.63 20.21 -1.40
CA ASP A 187 -10.94 21.19 -2.45
C ASP A 187 -11.59 20.55 -3.68
N VAL A 188 -11.25 19.29 -3.99
CA VAL A 188 -11.75 18.60 -5.20
C VAL A 188 -13.04 17.84 -4.93
N CYS A 189 -13.05 16.98 -3.90
CA CYS A 189 -14.22 16.20 -3.47
C CYS A 189 -13.99 15.69 -2.05
N ASP A 190 -14.42 16.43 -1.04
CA ASP A 190 -14.09 16.12 0.35
C ASP A 190 -14.68 14.75 0.77
N PRO A 191 -13.83 13.73 1.05
CA PRO A 191 -14.28 12.45 1.59
C PRO A 191 -14.74 12.57 3.05
N GLY A 192 -14.60 13.73 3.70
CA GLY A 192 -14.97 13.99 5.08
C GLY A 192 -14.22 13.08 6.06
N ASP A 193 -14.84 12.84 7.21
CA ASP A 193 -14.35 11.92 8.23
C ASP A 193 -14.55 10.46 7.79
N LEU A 194 -13.49 9.87 7.26
CA LEU A 194 -13.48 8.48 6.82
C LEU A 194 -13.62 7.49 7.98
N ALA A 195 -13.13 7.84 9.17
CA ALA A 195 -13.23 6.97 10.33
C ALA A 195 -14.70 6.85 10.79
N GLN A 196 -15.40 7.97 10.90
CA GLN A 196 -16.83 8.00 11.22
C GLN A 196 -17.67 7.32 10.14
N LYS A 197 -17.35 7.55 8.85
CA LYS A 197 -18.05 6.86 7.76
C LYS A 197 -17.90 5.34 7.87
N LEU A 198 -16.68 4.82 7.97
CA LEU A 198 -16.46 3.36 8.09
C LEU A 198 -17.12 2.78 9.35
N ALA A 199 -17.04 3.48 10.49
CA ALA A 199 -17.72 3.08 11.72
C ALA A 199 -19.25 3.01 11.53
N SER A 200 -19.84 3.97 10.81
CA SER A 200 -21.28 3.97 10.49
C SER A 200 -21.70 2.81 9.58
N PHE A 201 -20.77 2.28 8.78
CA PHE A 201 -20.95 1.06 7.99
C PHE A 201 -20.72 -0.23 8.79
N GLY A 202 -20.41 -0.15 10.09
CA GLY A 202 -20.27 -1.31 10.98
C GLY A 202 -18.84 -1.83 11.15
N TRP A 203 -17.83 -1.08 10.72
CA TRP A 203 -16.42 -1.49 10.85
C TRP A 203 -15.85 -1.14 12.24
N ALA A 204 -14.89 -1.94 12.71
CA ALA A 204 -14.03 -1.54 13.81
C ALA A 204 -12.95 -0.59 13.26
N VAL A 205 -12.83 0.62 13.80
CA VAL A 205 -11.95 1.65 13.24
C VAL A 205 -10.89 2.08 14.25
N SER A 206 -9.66 2.26 13.78
CA SER A 206 -8.58 2.92 14.51
C SER A 206 -7.87 3.93 13.61
N GLU A 207 -7.25 4.94 14.21
CA GLU A 207 -6.46 5.95 13.52
C GLU A 207 -5.04 5.95 14.06
N VAL A 208 -4.06 6.15 13.18
CA VAL A 208 -2.63 6.17 13.53
C VAL A 208 -1.89 7.22 12.72
N ASP A 209 -0.76 7.71 13.25
CA ASP A 209 0.27 8.33 12.41
C ASP A 209 0.85 7.22 11.50
N GLY A 210 0.66 7.36 10.20
CA GLY A 210 1.10 6.40 9.21
C GLY A 210 2.63 6.33 9.04
N HIS A 211 3.38 7.23 9.66
CA HIS A 211 4.84 7.27 9.65
C HIS A 211 5.48 6.86 10.99
N ASP A 212 4.67 6.58 12.01
CA ASP A 212 5.11 5.87 13.21
C ASP A 212 4.97 4.37 12.96
N ILE A 213 6.06 3.74 12.52
CA ILE A 213 6.09 2.30 12.18
C ILE A 213 5.65 1.44 13.38
N ALA A 214 5.97 1.84 14.62
CA ALA A 214 5.58 1.09 15.81
C ALA A 214 4.06 1.17 16.03
N ALA A 215 3.45 2.36 15.89
CA ALA A 215 2.00 2.54 15.98
C ALA A 215 1.26 1.79 14.87
N VAL A 216 1.76 1.84 13.63
CA VAL A 216 1.20 1.11 12.49
C VAL A 216 1.28 -0.40 12.71
N LEU A 217 2.43 -0.92 13.17
CA LEU A 217 2.62 -2.34 13.46
C LEU A 217 1.65 -2.82 14.54
N ASP A 218 1.49 -2.06 15.63
CA ASP A 218 0.55 -2.37 16.70
C ASP A 218 -0.90 -2.36 16.21
N ALA A 219 -1.31 -1.35 15.43
CA ALA A 219 -2.66 -1.28 14.88
C ALA A 219 -2.98 -2.45 13.94
N LEU A 220 -2.06 -2.80 13.03
CA LEU A 220 -2.18 -3.95 12.14
C LEU A 220 -2.29 -5.27 12.92
N THR A 221 -1.44 -5.44 13.94
CA THR A 221 -1.43 -6.65 14.78
C THR A 221 -2.74 -6.79 15.56
N ARG A 222 -3.23 -5.70 16.17
CA ARG A 222 -4.51 -5.69 16.89
C ARG A 222 -5.69 -5.95 15.96
N ALA A 223 -5.72 -5.33 14.77
CA ALA A 223 -6.77 -5.53 13.78
C ALA A 223 -6.84 -7.00 13.32
N LYS A 224 -5.68 -7.62 13.02
CA LYS A 224 -5.60 -9.04 12.65
C LYS A 224 -6.09 -9.97 13.77
N ALA A 225 -5.73 -9.68 15.03
CA ALA A 225 -6.06 -10.52 16.18
C ALA A 225 -7.51 -10.40 16.66
N ALA A 226 -8.20 -9.29 16.36
CA ALA A 226 -9.48 -8.95 16.99
C ALA A 226 -10.60 -9.99 16.75
N ARG A 227 -10.72 -10.56 15.54
CA ARG A 227 -11.67 -11.63 15.16
C ARG A 227 -13.05 -11.51 15.86
N ALA A 228 -13.66 -10.34 15.74
CA ALA A 228 -14.83 -9.94 16.54
C ALA A 228 -16.14 -9.90 15.72
N GLY A 229 -16.24 -10.69 14.64
CA GLY A 229 -17.43 -10.74 13.78
C GLY A 229 -17.70 -9.46 12.98
N ARG A 230 -16.71 -8.57 12.83
CA ARG A 230 -16.77 -7.37 11.98
C ARG A 230 -15.40 -7.06 11.36
N PRO A 231 -15.36 -6.49 10.15
CA PRO A 231 -14.11 -6.08 9.52
C PRO A 231 -13.46 -4.90 10.25
N SER A 232 -12.14 -4.75 10.07
CA SER A 232 -11.34 -3.69 10.69
C SER A 232 -10.83 -2.69 9.66
N ALA A 233 -10.82 -1.40 10.00
CA ALA A 233 -10.24 -0.34 9.21
C ALA A 233 -9.22 0.47 10.01
N ILE A 234 -8.10 0.79 9.38
CA ILE A 234 -7.06 1.65 9.93
C ILE A 234 -6.96 2.89 9.03
N VAL A 235 -7.26 4.07 9.56
CA VAL A 235 -6.99 5.33 8.88
C VAL A 235 -5.57 5.75 9.26
N ALA A 236 -4.64 5.60 8.33
CA ALA A 236 -3.24 5.97 8.51
C ALA A 236 -3.04 7.38 7.95
N HIS A 237 -2.82 8.34 8.84
CA HIS A 237 -2.55 9.74 8.47
C HIS A 237 -1.12 9.86 7.97
N THR A 238 -0.95 10.24 6.71
CA THR A 238 0.34 10.17 5.99
C THR A 238 0.64 11.48 5.27
N VAL A 239 1.87 11.61 4.77
CA VAL A 239 2.34 12.71 3.94
C VAL A 239 2.61 12.17 2.55
N LYS A 240 1.93 12.72 1.53
CA LYS A 240 2.21 12.35 0.13
C LYS A 240 3.64 12.75 -0.20
N GLY A 241 4.45 11.82 -0.70
CA GLY A 241 5.88 12.07 -0.97
C GLY A 241 6.81 11.96 0.23
N LYS A 242 6.36 11.35 1.35
CA LYS A 242 7.13 11.25 2.61
C LYS A 242 8.59 10.88 2.41
N GLY A 243 9.47 11.64 3.05
CA GLY A 243 10.91 11.42 3.10
C GLY A 243 11.71 12.18 2.04
N VAL A 244 11.04 12.93 1.15
CA VAL A 244 11.67 13.79 0.14
C VAL A 244 11.04 15.17 0.19
N SER A 245 11.81 16.15 0.67
CA SER A 245 11.38 17.50 1.04
C SER A 245 10.58 18.22 -0.05
N PHE A 246 11.02 18.12 -1.31
CA PHE A 246 10.37 18.76 -2.46
C PHE A 246 9.19 17.95 -3.04
N MET A 247 8.97 16.73 -2.57
CA MET A 247 7.80 15.90 -2.91
C MET A 247 6.72 15.93 -1.83
N GLU A 248 7.08 16.22 -0.57
CA GLU A 248 6.14 16.25 0.55
C GLU A 248 5.01 17.27 0.35
N ASN A 249 3.77 16.78 0.44
CA ASN A 249 2.54 17.57 0.27
C ASN A 249 2.43 18.30 -1.07
N GLN A 250 2.96 17.72 -2.14
CA GLN A 250 2.91 18.30 -3.49
C GLN A 250 2.09 17.44 -4.45
N ALA A 251 0.92 17.94 -4.89
CA ALA A 251 0.07 17.25 -5.86
C ALA A 251 0.79 16.95 -7.19
N GLY A 252 1.71 17.82 -7.61
CA GLY A 252 2.51 17.66 -8.84
C GLY A 252 3.40 16.41 -8.87
N TRP A 253 3.64 15.78 -7.72
CA TRP A 253 4.38 14.52 -7.59
C TRP A 253 3.49 13.27 -7.53
N HIS A 254 2.18 13.41 -7.77
CA HIS A 254 1.28 12.28 -7.81
C HIS A 254 1.65 11.26 -8.90
N GLY A 255 1.96 11.73 -10.13
CA GLY A 255 2.22 10.87 -11.30
C GLY A 255 3.42 11.30 -12.15
N LYS A 256 4.35 12.07 -11.57
CA LYS A 256 5.53 12.60 -12.25
C LYS A 256 6.80 11.89 -11.78
N ALA A 257 7.61 11.41 -12.73
CA ALA A 257 8.92 10.86 -12.42
C ALA A 257 9.95 11.98 -12.15
N PRO A 258 10.87 11.80 -11.17
CA PRO A 258 11.94 12.76 -10.95
C PRO A 258 12.96 12.69 -12.09
N ASN A 259 13.56 13.83 -12.44
CA ASN A 259 14.72 13.87 -13.31
C ASN A 259 15.99 13.44 -12.55
N ALA A 260 17.14 13.38 -13.23
CA ALA A 260 18.41 12.93 -12.62
C ALA A 260 18.84 13.77 -11.42
N GLU A 261 18.74 15.11 -11.50
CA GLU A 261 19.10 16.01 -10.40
C GLU A 261 18.18 15.83 -9.18
N GLN A 262 16.88 15.71 -9.43
CA GLN A 262 15.87 15.48 -8.40
C GLN A 262 16.04 14.10 -7.75
N LEU A 263 16.37 13.07 -8.53
CA LEU A 263 16.67 11.74 -8.00
C LEU A 263 17.87 11.78 -7.06
N ALA A 264 18.99 12.36 -7.50
CA ALA A 264 20.19 12.47 -6.68
C ALA A 264 19.93 13.25 -5.37
N CYS A 265 19.18 14.35 -5.44
CA CYS A 265 18.75 15.08 -4.25
C CYS A 265 17.91 14.22 -3.30
N ALA A 266 16.90 13.52 -3.84
CA ALA A 266 16.00 12.70 -3.04
C ALA A 266 16.73 11.52 -2.37
N LEU A 267 17.67 10.89 -3.06
CA LEU A 267 18.46 9.80 -2.50
C LEU A 267 19.40 10.28 -1.39
N ASN A 268 20.02 11.45 -1.56
CA ASN A 268 20.84 12.07 -0.51
C ASN A 268 20.01 12.39 0.75
N GLU A 269 18.81 12.94 0.60
CA GLU A 269 17.89 13.17 1.73
C GLU A 269 17.53 11.87 2.47
N LEU A 270 17.49 10.74 1.76
CA LEU A 270 17.30 9.41 2.33
C LEU A 270 18.59 8.75 2.83
N GLY A 271 19.74 9.44 2.79
CA GLY A 271 21.03 8.94 3.25
C GLY A 271 21.71 7.94 2.30
N PHE A 272 21.36 7.95 1.01
CA PHE A 272 22.02 7.16 -0.02
C PHE A 272 22.84 8.06 -0.94
N ASP A 273 24.09 7.70 -1.18
CA ASP A 273 24.97 8.41 -2.11
C ASP A 273 24.95 7.69 -3.47
N ASP A 274 24.48 8.37 -4.51
CA ASP A 274 24.49 7.86 -5.89
C ASP A 274 25.83 8.15 -6.61
N SER A 275 26.80 8.79 -5.94
CA SER A 275 28.10 9.11 -6.54
C SER A 275 29.04 7.91 -6.72
N MET A 276 28.60 6.68 -6.45
CA MET A 276 29.44 5.47 -6.41
C MET A 276 29.21 4.45 -7.54
N GLU A 277 28.27 4.68 -8.46
CA GLU A 277 27.96 3.71 -9.54
C GLU A 277 27.85 4.36 -10.94
N ALA A 278 28.91 5.03 -11.37
CA ALA A 278 29.14 5.42 -12.78
C ALA A 278 30.33 4.68 -13.38
#